data_AF-A0A0Q8IGZ6-F1
#
_entry.id   AF-A0A0Q8IGZ6-F1
#
_cell.length_a   1.000
_cell.length_b   1.000
_cell.length_c   1.000
_cell.angle_alpha   90.00
_cell.angle_beta   90.00
_cell.angle_gamma   90.00
#
_symmetry.space_group_name_H-M   'P 1'
#
loop_
_entity.id
_entity.type
_entity.pdbx_description
1 polymer ?
#
loop_
_entity_poly.entity_id
_entity_poly.type
_entity_poly.pdbx_seq_one_letter_code
_entity_poly.pdbx_strand_id
1 'polypeptide(L)'
;MADVSAPARVARTAPLAQVTPLDAILAIQSVGDAMGGKRKAVKRGTNLLDILDGIKADLLVGIITPERLDALVEELSVYRDRTDEGLDAILDDIELRVRVELAKQGRYPDF
;
A
#
# COMPACT_ATOMS: atom_id res chain seq x y z
N MET A 1 67.32 -14.14 -31.82
CA MET A 1 66.69 -14.52 -30.55
C MET A 1 67.02 -13.46 -29.51
N ALA A 2 66.07 -12.55 -29.24
CA ALA A 2 65.87 -11.85 -27.97
C ALA A 2 64.95 -10.64 -28.24
N ASP A 3 63.67 -10.88 -27.97
CA ASP A 3 62.57 -9.93 -27.86
C ASP A 3 62.77 -9.05 -26.61
N VAL A 4 62.49 -7.75 -26.69
CA VAL A 4 62.42 -6.87 -25.51
C VAL A 4 60.99 -6.40 -25.36
N SER A 5 60.29 -7.15 -24.51
CA SER A 5 58.91 -6.93 -24.08
C SER A 5 58.79 -5.66 -23.23
N ALA A 6 57.81 -4.80 -23.59
CA ALA A 6 57.49 -3.57 -22.87
C ALA A 6 56.69 -3.86 -21.57
N PRO A 7 56.80 -3.01 -20.52
CA PRO A 7 56.21 -3.32 -19.22
C PRO A 7 54.67 -3.25 -19.25
N ALA A 8 54.04 -4.32 -18.78
CA ALA A 8 52.58 -4.40 -18.62
C ALA A 8 52.08 -3.38 -17.59
N ARG A 9 51.05 -2.60 -17.98
CA ARG A 9 50.36 -1.67 -17.08
C ARG A 9 49.55 -2.46 -16.04
N VAL A 10 49.94 -2.34 -14.78
CA VAL A 10 49.21 -2.91 -13.64
C VAL A 10 47.82 -2.26 -13.57
N ALA A 11 46.77 -3.06 -13.72
CA ALA A 11 45.40 -2.61 -13.48
C ALA A 11 45.26 -2.21 -12.00
N ARG A 12 44.84 -0.97 -11.75
CA ARG A 12 44.52 -0.51 -10.39
C ARG A 12 43.34 -1.35 -9.90
N THR A 13 43.52 -2.05 -8.80
CA THR A 13 42.42 -2.70 -8.07
C THR A 13 41.41 -1.62 -7.69
N ALA A 14 40.17 -1.74 -8.18
CA ALA A 14 39.08 -0.90 -7.72
C ALA A 14 38.91 -1.13 -6.21
N PRO A 15 38.73 -0.08 -5.40
CA PRO A 15 38.49 -0.26 -3.98
C PRO A 15 37.19 -1.06 -3.82
N LEU A 16 37.29 -2.22 -3.17
CA LEU A 16 36.12 -2.95 -2.70
C LEU A 16 35.39 -2.00 -1.74
N ALA A 17 34.18 -1.57 -2.11
CA ALA A 17 33.35 -0.75 -1.25
C ALA A 17 33.12 -1.52 0.06
N GLN A 18 33.81 -1.09 1.13
CA GLN A 18 33.59 -1.67 2.44
C GLN A 18 32.22 -1.21 2.91
N VAL A 19 31.29 -2.16 3.04
CA VAL A 19 30.00 -1.92 3.69
C VAL A 19 30.30 -1.37 5.07
N THR A 20 29.94 -0.11 5.32
CA THR A 20 30.22 0.50 6.61
C THR A 20 29.27 -0.10 7.65
N PRO A 21 29.68 -0.23 8.93
CA PRO A 21 28.79 -0.73 9.99
C PRO A 21 27.47 0.06 10.10
N LEU A 22 27.46 1.33 9.68
CA LEU A 22 26.25 2.16 9.62
C LEU A 22 25.30 1.72 8.51
N ASP A 23 25.80 1.36 7.32
CA ASP A 23 24.99 0.84 6.21
C ASP A 23 24.29 -0.47 6.61
N ALA A 24 24.98 -1.33 7.38
CA ALA A 24 24.40 -2.55 7.90
C ALA A 24 23.27 -2.29 8.93
N ILE A 25 23.43 -1.27 9.80
CA ILE A 25 22.39 -0.88 10.77
C ILE A 25 21.18 -0.25 10.06
N LEU A 26 21.40 0.59 9.04
CA LEU A 26 20.33 1.17 8.25
C LEU A 26 19.57 0.11 7.42
N ALA A 27 20.28 -0.87 6.86
CA ALA A 27 19.67 -1.99 6.15
C ALA A 27 18.80 -2.87 7.06
N ILE A 28 19.18 -3.07 8.33
CA ILE A 28 18.36 -3.81 9.30
C ILE A 28 17.10 -3.00 9.69
N GLN A 29 17.21 -1.68 9.81
CA GLN A 29 16.07 -0.81 10.10
C GLN A 29 15.07 -0.74 8.95
N SER A 30 15.55 -0.65 7.70
CA SER A 30 14.68 -0.58 6.53
C SER A 30 13.81 -1.83 6.34
N VAL A 31 14.31 -3.02 6.74
CA VAL A 31 13.52 -4.26 6.73
C VAL A 31 12.40 -4.22 7.78
N GLY A 32 12.65 -3.64 8.96
CA GLY A 32 11.63 -3.47 10.01
C GLY A 32 10.46 -2.58 9.57
N ASP A 33 10.76 -1.46 8.91
CA ASP A 33 9.74 -0.53 8.41
C ASP A 33 8.91 -1.13 7.27
N ALA A 34 9.54 -1.86 6.34
CA ALA A 34 8.84 -2.56 5.27
C ALA A 34 7.83 -3.59 5.81
N MET A 35 8.22 -4.35 6.85
CA MET A 35 7.32 -5.28 7.53
C MET A 35 6.17 -4.58 8.26
N GLY A 36 6.43 -3.42 8.88
CA GLY A 36 5.42 -2.60 9.53
C GLY A 36 4.38 -2.08 8.55
N GLY A 37 4.81 -1.58 7.39
CA GLY A 37 3.94 -1.12 6.31
C GLY A 37 3.00 -2.21 5.81
N LYS A 38 3.54 -3.40 5.53
CA LYS A 38 2.73 -4.56 5.08
C LYS A 38 1.67 -4.97 6.10
N ARG A 39 2.03 -5.07 7.39
CA ARG A 39 1.05 -5.42 8.44
C ARG A 39 -0.06 -4.37 8.57
N LYS A 40 0.28 -3.08 8.48
CA LYS A 40 -0.70 -1.99 8.51
C LYS A 40 -1.64 -2.07 7.31
N ALA A 41 -1.12 -2.30 6.10
CA ALA A 41 -1.92 -2.45 4.90
C ALA A 41 -2.89 -3.64 4.99
N VAL A 42 -2.42 -4.81 5.43
CA VAL A 42 -3.27 -5.99 5.63
C VAL A 42 -4.37 -5.70 6.65
N LYS A 43 -4.05 -5.10 7.80
CA LYS A 43 -5.03 -4.77 8.82
C LYS A 43 -6.13 -3.85 8.29
N ARG A 44 -5.76 -2.79 7.56
CA ARG A 44 -6.74 -1.88 6.92
C ARG A 44 -7.60 -2.61 5.90
N GLY A 45 -7.00 -3.47 5.07
CA GLY A 45 -7.74 -4.26 4.08
C GLY A 45 -8.75 -5.18 4.74
N THR A 46 -8.38 -5.85 5.84
CA THR A 46 -9.29 -6.68 6.62
C THR A 46 -10.44 -5.87 7.22
N ASN A 47 -10.16 -4.71 7.81
CA ASN A 47 -11.20 -3.83 8.35
C ASN A 47 -12.22 -3.42 7.27
N LEU A 48 -11.74 -3.02 6.09
CA LEU A 48 -12.60 -2.65 4.96
C LEU A 48 -13.49 -3.81 4.52
N LEU A 49 -12.93 -5.02 4.44
CA LEU A 49 -13.67 -6.23 4.10
C LEU A 49 -14.73 -6.58 5.15
N ASP A 50 -14.41 -6.43 6.45
CA ASP A 50 -15.36 -6.68 7.54
C ASP A 50 -16.58 -5.72 7.46
N ILE A 51 -16.36 -4.46 7.11
CA ILE A 51 -17.44 -3.48 6.90
C ILE A 51 -18.31 -3.90 5.70
N LEU A 52 -17.68 -4.28 4.58
CA LEU A 52 -18.38 -4.74 3.37
C LEU A 52 -19.20 -6.02 3.64
N ASP A 53 -18.68 -6.96 4.43
CA ASP A 53 -19.42 -8.16 4.84
C ASP A 53 -20.62 -7.80 5.73
N GLY A 54 -20.49 -6.80 6.59
CA GLY A 54 -21.60 -6.24 7.34
C GLY A 54 -22.69 -5.67 6.43
N ILE A 55 -22.32 -4.88 5.42
CA ILE A 55 -23.27 -4.33 4.44
C ILE A 55 -23.93 -5.46 3.63
N LYS A 56 -23.17 -6.47 3.24
CA LYS A 56 -23.70 -7.66 2.57
C LYS A 56 -24.75 -8.37 3.43
N ALA A 57 -24.51 -8.53 4.72
CA ALA A 57 -25.48 -9.14 5.63
C ALA A 57 -26.77 -8.31 5.72
N ASP A 58 -26.66 -6.98 5.82
CA ASP A 58 -27.80 -6.06 5.82
C ASP A 58 -28.62 -6.20 4.52
N LEU A 59 -27.93 -6.21 3.37
CA LEU A 59 -28.55 -6.34 2.05
C LEU A 59 -29.29 -7.66 1.88
N LEU A 60 -28.81 -8.75 2.47
CA LEU A 60 -29.48 -10.06 2.43
C LEU A 60 -30.84 -10.05 3.15
N VAL A 61 -31.01 -9.16 4.12
CA VAL A 61 -32.28 -8.97 4.85
C VAL A 61 -33.09 -7.81 4.26
N GLY A 62 -32.61 -7.22 3.14
CA GLY A 62 -33.30 -6.14 2.42
C GLY A 62 -33.18 -4.78 3.09
N ILE A 63 -32.19 -4.58 3.97
CA ILE A 63 -31.93 -3.31 4.64
C ILE A 63 -30.52 -2.79 4.30
N ILE A 64 -30.30 -1.50 4.49
CA ILE A 64 -28.96 -0.91 4.47
C ILE A 64 -28.87 0.02 5.68
N THR A 65 -27.97 -0.31 6.60
CA THR A 65 -27.76 0.48 7.82
C THR A 65 -26.92 1.71 7.49
N PRO A 66 -27.43 2.95 7.66
CA PRO A 66 -26.70 4.18 7.34
C PRO A 66 -25.34 4.28 8.05
N GLU A 67 -25.25 3.80 9.29
CA GLU A 67 -24.03 3.83 10.09
C GLU A 67 -22.91 2.97 9.49
N ARG A 68 -23.25 1.88 8.78
CA ARG A 68 -22.24 1.07 8.08
C ARG A 68 -21.72 1.78 6.83
N LEU A 69 -22.59 2.49 6.12
CA LEU A 69 -22.17 3.31 4.98
C LEU A 69 -21.23 4.42 5.44
N ASP A 70 -21.52 5.08 6.56
CA ASP A 70 -20.64 6.11 7.13
C ASP A 70 -19.28 5.55 7.54
N ALA A 71 -19.26 4.40 8.22
CA ALA A 71 -18.01 3.73 8.57
C ALA A 71 -17.18 3.37 7.32
N LEU A 72 -17.85 2.98 6.23
CA LEU A 72 -17.19 2.71 4.97
C LEU A 72 -16.60 3.97 4.33
N VAL A 73 -17.29 5.12 4.41
CA VAL A 73 -16.74 6.42 3.97
C VAL A 73 -15.48 6.76 4.74
N GLU A 74 -15.52 6.63 6.07
CA GLU A 74 -14.36 6.92 6.93
C GLU A 74 -13.17 6.03 6.56
N GLU A 75 -13.38 4.72 6.40
CA GLU A 75 -12.30 3.79 6.04
C GLU A 75 -11.76 4.05 4.63
N LEU A 76 -12.61 4.38 3.65
CA LEU A 76 -12.18 4.72 2.28
C LEU A 76 -11.33 6.00 2.23
N SER A 77 -11.61 6.98 3.09
CA SER A 77 -10.83 8.23 3.15
C SER A 77 -9.35 8.02 3.50
N VAL A 78 -9.02 6.87 4.12
CA VAL A 78 -7.65 6.48 4.48
C VAL A 78 -6.85 6.01 3.25
N TYR A 79 -7.51 5.58 2.18
CA TYR A 79 -6.89 5.05 0.96
C TYR A 79 -6.60 6.11 -0.12
N ARG A 80 -6.63 7.40 0.23
CA ARG A 80 -6.41 8.50 -0.73
C ARG A 80 -5.00 8.54 -1.36
N ASP A 81 -4.03 7.81 -0.80
CA ASP A 81 -2.72 7.64 -1.45
C ASP A 81 -2.84 6.59 -2.57
N ARG A 82 -2.48 6.99 -3.80
CA ARG A 82 -2.50 6.10 -4.98
C ARG A 82 -1.85 4.76 -4.66
N THR A 83 -2.62 3.69 -4.85
CA THR A 83 -2.15 2.31 -4.65
C THR A 83 -1.77 1.70 -6.00
N ASP A 84 -2.05 0.41 -6.18
CA ASP A 84 -1.98 -0.23 -7.49
C ASP A 84 -3.21 0.18 -8.31
N GLU A 85 -3.04 0.42 -9.61
CA GLU A 85 -4.10 0.92 -10.49
C GLU A 85 -5.37 0.05 -10.45
N GLY A 86 -5.21 -1.27 -10.31
CA GLY A 86 -6.35 -2.19 -10.22
C GLY A 86 -7.12 -2.07 -8.90
N LEU A 87 -6.42 -1.81 -7.80
CA LEU A 87 -7.05 -1.59 -6.50
C LEU A 87 -7.73 -0.23 -6.44
N ASP A 88 -7.07 0.83 -6.93
CA ASP A 88 -7.64 2.17 -6.99
C ASP A 88 -8.97 2.18 -7.76
N ALA A 89 -9.02 1.52 -8.93
CA ALA A 89 -10.25 1.43 -9.71
C ALA A 89 -11.41 0.71 -8.98
N ILE A 90 -11.10 -0.31 -8.17
CA ILE A 90 -12.12 -1.01 -7.36
C ILE A 90 -12.59 -0.13 -6.22
N LEU A 91 -11.68 0.59 -5.55
CA LEU A 91 -12.02 1.52 -4.48
C LEU A 91 -12.91 2.65 -4.98
N ASP A 92 -12.63 3.21 -6.17
CA ASP A 92 -13.46 4.22 -6.82
C ASP A 92 -14.89 3.72 -7.11
N ASP A 93 -15.05 2.47 -7.58
CA ASP A 93 -16.37 1.88 -7.81
C ASP A 93 -17.14 1.66 -6.49
N ILE A 94 -16.45 1.19 -5.44
CA ILE A 94 -17.05 1.04 -4.11
C ILE A 94 -17.51 2.41 -3.60
N GLU A 95 -16.64 3.41 -3.67
CA GLU A 95 -16.90 4.77 -3.21
C GLU A 95 -18.10 5.40 -3.94
N LEU A 96 -18.16 5.26 -5.26
CA LEU A 96 -19.29 5.72 -6.07
C LEU A 96 -20.61 5.10 -5.62
N ARG A 97 -20.63 3.78 -5.38
CA ARG A 97 -21.83 3.07 -4.91
C ARG A 97 -22.25 3.54 -3.52
N VAL A 98 -21.30 3.73 -2.61
CA VAL A 98 -21.58 4.24 -1.25
C VAL A 98 -22.18 5.65 -1.33
N ARG A 99 -21.63 6.54 -2.17
CA ARG A 99 -22.21 7.87 -2.42
C ARG A 99 -23.65 7.77 -2.90
N VAL A 100 -23.92 6.90 -3.86
CA VAL A 100 -25.28 6.72 -4.39
C VAL A 100 -26.23 6.19 -3.33
N GLU A 101 -25.82 5.21 -2.52
CA GLU A 101 -26.66 4.68 -1.44
C GLU A 101 -26.95 5.72 -0.35
N LEU A 102 -25.95 6.52 0.03
CA LEU A 102 -26.14 7.64 0.96
C LEU A 102 -27.06 8.72 0.37
N ALA A 103 -26.91 9.04 -0.92
CA ALA A 103 -27.75 10.02 -1.61
C ALA A 103 -29.21 9.58 -1.68
N LYS A 104 -29.49 8.28 -1.89
CA LYS A 104 -30.85 7.71 -1.80
C LYS A 104 -31.50 7.93 -0.42
N GLN A 105 -30.68 8.06 0.62
CA GLN A 105 -31.10 8.35 1.99
C GLN A 105 -31.07 9.86 2.32
N GLY A 106 -30.77 10.73 1.34
CA GLY A 106 -30.69 12.18 1.52
C GLY A 106 -29.38 12.67 2.18
N ARG A 107 -28.32 11.86 2.19
CA ARG A 107 -27.02 12.17 2.81
C ARG A 107 -25.95 12.36 1.74
N TYR A 108 -25.11 13.39 1.91
CA TYR A 108 -24.10 13.79 0.92
C TYR A 108 -22.78 14.17 1.61
N PRO A 109 -21.99 13.20 2.09
CA PRO A 109 -20.69 13.50 2.68
C PRO A 109 -19.67 13.89 1.62
N ASP A 110 -18.69 14.71 2.03
CA ASP A 110 -17.52 15.03 1.22
C ASP A 110 -16.52 13.86 1.26
N PHE A 111 -15.99 13.52 0.09
CA PHE A 111 -15.04 12.42 -0.10
C PHE A 111 -13.66 12.93 -0.54
#